data_AF-A0A556QPU6-F1
#
_entry.id   AF-A0A556QPU6-F1
#
_cell.length_a   1.000
_cell.length_b   1.000
_cell.length_c   1.000
_cell.angle_alpha   90.00
_cell.angle_beta   90.00
_cell.angle_gamma   90.00
#
_symmetry.space_group_name_H-M   'P 1'
#
loop_
_entity.id
_entity.type
_entity.pdbx_description
1 polymer ?
#
loop_
_entity_poly.entity_id
_entity_poly.type
_entity_poly.pdbx_seq_one_letter_code
_entity_poly.pdbx_strand_id
1 'polypeptide(L)'
;MHPHDPPRLSSGATRRLSHSPQATVMKNWSIKNRIIAGFGIILLITLIIGVFSYFRLMIIDRNKQALTERSLPLTLALNRINRNVTINSSLVLKHILTVEPDRIAEIDSLSKQNSAEINELYKIVETSNLSADERALYEKAVAERKSYVKAREAVYVLSRANKNEEAFAVYREQMEPAYKAYSGSVNAMVDHYEAAGRTAGNNIDKAITSSVRFSTAGVGTALALALLTGFIIIRGVNHRLLTASTTLESGASQVAAAAAQVSSSSQALAEGASEQAASLEESSASLEEMSSMTKRNAENAQKARELSLQTRASTESGAGRVDEMHKAMHAIKASSDDIAKIIKTIDEIAFQTNILALNAAVEAARAGDAGAGFSVVAEEVRNLAQRSATASRETAGKIESAIQKSQQGVSLADAVSQALGDILEKARGMDSVIAEIAQASNEQSQGISQINISITQMDQVTQSNAGNAEETAAAAEELNAQSLTLREAVGDLRRLIGGKTPAGDQASANSGSHDRPKQPARLGGRLGKPSFSKL
;
A
#
# COMPACT_ATOMS: atom_id res chain seq x y z
N MET A 1 28.05 -23.21 21.74
CA MET A 1 29.41 -22.63 21.87
C MET A 1 30.30 -23.35 20.86
N HIS A 2 30.38 -22.81 19.65
CA HIS A 2 31.25 -23.23 18.55
C HIS A 2 31.33 -22.04 17.58
N PRO A 3 32.50 -21.46 17.29
CA PRO A 3 32.61 -20.40 16.31
C PRO A 3 32.93 -21.02 14.94
N HIS A 4 32.07 -20.73 13.95
CA HIS A 4 32.33 -21.00 12.54
C HIS A 4 33.16 -19.84 11.97
N ASP A 5 34.37 -20.16 11.51
CA ASP A 5 35.16 -19.31 10.61
C ASP A 5 34.49 -19.21 9.22
N PRO A 6 34.49 -18.05 8.55
CA PRO A 6 34.18 -17.95 7.14
C PRO A 6 35.44 -18.07 6.26
N PRO A 7 35.33 -18.61 5.02
CA PRO A 7 36.47 -18.88 4.16
C PRO A 7 36.97 -17.62 3.44
N ARG A 8 38.30 -17.53 3.30
CA ARG A 8 39.00 -16.57 2.42
C ARG A 8 38.78 -16.95 0.96
N LEU A 9 38.21 -16.04 0.17
CA LEU A 9 38.23 -16.11 -1.29
C LEU A 9 39.21 -15.08 -1.85
N SER A 10 40.22 -15.59 -2.53
CA SER A 10 41.04 -14.85 -3.49
C SER A 10 40.21 -14.56 -4.73
N SER A 11 40.26 -13.34 -5.26
CA SER A 11 39.86 -13.11 -6.66
C SER A 11 40.60 -11.93 -7.28
N GLY A 12 41.40 -12.26 -8.29
CA GLY A 12 41.56 -11.53 -9.55
C GLY A 12 41.51 -10.01 -9.51
N ALA A 13 42.69 -9.40 -9.61
CA ALA A 13 42.86 -8.04 -10.10
C ALA A 13 42.28 -7.94 -11.53
N THR A 14 41.02 -7.51 -11.63
CA THR A 14 40.39 -7.11 -12.88
C THR A 14 40.70 -5.64 -13.15
N ARG A 15 41.51 -5.48 -14.20
CA ARG A 15 41.88 -4.26 -14.92
C ARG A 15 40.70 -3.29 -15.03
N ARG A 16 40.75 -2.17 -14.30
CA ARG A 16 39.86 -1.01 -14.52
C ARG A 16 40.16 -0.43 -15.89
N LEU A 17 39.33 -0.77 -16.88
CA LEU A 17 39.23 0.00 -18.12
C LEU A 17 38.58 1.33 -17.78
N SER A 18 39.33 2.40 -17.98
CA SER A 18 38.88 3.79 -17.90
C SER A 18 37.69 4.01 -18.83
N HIS A 19 36.49 4.14 -18.25
CA HIS A 19 35.37 4.75 -18.94
C HIS A 19 35.64 6.25 -19.11
N SER A 20 35.72 6.66 -20.37
CA SER A 20 35.79 8.03 -20.86
C SER A 20 34.60 8.85 -20.30
N PRO A 21 34.82 9.95 -19.55
CA PRO A 21 33.73 10.74 -19.00
C PRO A 21 33.35 11.87 -19.97
N GLN A 22 32.81 11.56 -21.15
CA GLN A 22 32.29 12.58 -22.07
C GLN A 22 31.07 12.09 -22.86
N ALA A 23 29.95 11.90 -22.17
CA ALA A 23 28.58 12.11 -22.68
C ALA A 23 27.58 11.65 -21.62
N THR A 24 26.97 12.58 -20.86
CA THR A 24 25.56 12.50 -20.36
C THR A 24 25.24 13.52 -19.26
N VAL A 25 25.50 14.81 -19.47
CA VAL A 25 25.02 15.86 -18.54
C VAL A 25 23.48 15.90 -18.49
N MET A 26 22.79 15.53 -19.57
CA MET A 26 21.32 15.56 -19.65
C MET A 26 20.60 14.39 -18.96
N LYS A 27 21.29 13.32 -18.53
CA LYS A 27 20.63 12.12 -18.01
C LYS A 27 19.96 12.37 -16.65
N ASN A 28 20.42 13.35 -15.86
CA ASN A 28 19.85 13.63 -14.53
C ASN A 28 18.95 14.88 -14.46
N TRP A 29 18.72 15.56 -15.59
CA TRP A 29 17.87 16.75 -15.58
C TRP A 29 16.39 16.43 -15.40
N SER A 30 15.69 17.28 -14.65
CA SER A 30 14.23 17.29 -14.56
C SER A 30 13.60 17.63 -15.91
N ILE A 31 12.33 17.24 -16.11
CA ILE A 31 11.59 17.54 -17.34
C ILE A 31 11.56 19.06 -17.59
N LYS A 32 11.32 19.85 -16.54
CA LYS A 32 11.37 21.31 -16.56
C LYS A 32 12.67 21.84 -17.16
N ASN A 33 13.82 21.38 -16.66
CA ASN A 33 15.12 21.90 -17.10
C ASN A 33 15.44 21.53 -18.56
N ARG A 34 14.97 20.38 -19.02
CA ARG A 34 15.13 19.95 -20.43
C ARG A 34 14.30 20.82 -21.37
N ILE A 35 13.06 21.13 -21.01
CA ILE A 35 12.18 22.01 -21.78
C ILE A 35 12.75 23.43 -21.85
N ILE A 36 13.16 23.99 -20.70
CA ILE A 36 13.75 25.33 -20.63
C ILE A 36 15.01 25.43 -21.51
N ALA A 37 15.89 24.43 -21.46
CA ALA A 37 17.09 24.44 -22.30
C ALA A 37 16.79 24.29 -23.80
N GLY A 38 15.82 23.43 -24.17
CA GLY A 38 15.39 23.29 -25.56
C GLY A 38 14.84 24.59 -26.14
N PHE A 39 13.88 25.23 -25.43
CA PHE A 39 13.34 26.53 -25.84
C PHE A 39 14.38 27.65 -25.78
N GLY A 40 15.27 27.63 -24.78
CA GLY A 40 16.33 28.63 -24.63
C GLY A 40 17.30 28.64 -25.81
N ILE A 41 17.69 27.46 -26.33
CA ILE A 41 18.53 27.35 -27.53
C ILE A 41 17.83 27.93 -28.76
N ILE A 42 16.54 27.61 -28.95
CA ILE A 42 15.76 28.13 -30.09
C ILE A 42 15.65 29.65 -30.02
N LEU A 43 15.27 30.21 -28.86
CA LEU A 43 15.15 31.65 -28.66
C LEU A 43 16.48 32.38 -28.88
N LEU A 44 17.60 31.81 -28.42
CA LEU A 44 18.94 32.37 -28.65
C LEU A 44 19.26 32.44 -30.14
N ILE A 45 18.97 31.38 -30.90
CA ILE A 45 19.22 31.34 -32.35
C ILE A 45 18.34 32.35 -33.08
N THR A 46 17.06 32.45 -32.73
CA THR A 46 16.14 33.45 -33.30
C THR A 46 16.63 34.88 -33.03
N LEU A 47 17.12 35.15 -31.81
CA LEU A 47 17.69 36.44 -31.46
C LEU A 47 18.93 36.76 -32.31
N ILE A 48 19.85 35.80 -32.47
CA ILE A 48 21.07 35.97 -33.29
C ILE A 48 20.70 36.28 -34.75
N ILE A 49 19.72 35.57 -35.32
CA ILE A 49 19.23 35.82 -36.69
C ILE A 49 18.66 37.24 -36.78
N GLY A 50 17.80 37.64 -35.84
CA GLY A 50 17.18 38.97 -35.83
C GLY A 50 18.22 40.10 -35.74
N VAL A 51 19.20 39.97 -34.84
CA VAL A 51 20.30 40.93 -34.68
C VAL A 51 21.14 41.03 -35.95
N PHE A 52 21.50 39.90 -36.57
CA PHE A 52 22.26 39.89 -37.82
C PHE A 52 21.51 40.58 -38.97
N SER A 53 20.23 40.26 -39.16
CA SER A 53 19.41 40.86 -40.21
C SER A 53 19.26 42.38 -40.02
N TYR A 54 19.13 42.84 -38.77
CA TYR A 54 19.10 44.26 -38.43
C TYR A 54 20.40 44.97 -38.86
N PHE A 55 21.57 44.43 -38.54
CA PHE A 55 22.85 45.01 -38.96
C PHE A 55 23.01 45.06 -40.49
N ARG A 56 22.51 44.05 -41.21
CA ARG A 56 22.56 44.04 -42.69
C ARG A 56 21.64 45.08 -43.33
N LEU A 57 20.46 45.32 -42.75
CA LEU A 57 19.55 46.37 -43.22
C LEU A 57 20.18 47.76 -43.11
N MET A 58 20.95 48.03 -42.05
CA MET A 58 21.68 49.32 -41.92
C MET A 58 22.71 49.53 -43.03
N ILE A 59 23.38 48.47 -43.51
CA ILE A 59 24.32 48.57 -44.63
C ILE A 59 23.58 48.86 -45.94
N ILE A 60 22.43 48.22 -46.16
CA ILE A 60 21.58 48.45 -47.33
C ILE A 60 21.11 49.91 -47.34
N ASP A 61 20.64 50.42 -46.21
CA ASP A 61 20.15 51.80 -46.11
C ASP A 61 21.23 52.85 -46.44
N ARG A 62 22.45 52.69 -45.91
CA ARG A 62 23.58 53.59 -46.24
C ARG A 62 23.95 53.59 -47.72
N ASN A 63 24.02 52.41 -48.35
CA ASN A 63 24.36 52.33 -49.78
C ASN A 63 23.19 52.83 -50.66
N LYS A 64 21.94 52.62 -50.22
CA LYS A 64 20.76 53.19 -50.87
C LYS A 64 20.84 54.72 -50.87
N GLN A 65 21.09 55.35 -49.72
CA GLN A 65 21.24 56.81 -49.63
C GLN A 65 22.35 57.32 -50.57
N ALA A 66 23.52 56.68 -50.59
CA ALA A 66 24.60 57.03 -51.51
C ALA A 66 24.18 56.97 -52.99
N LEU A 67 23.33 56.00 -53.36
CA LEU A 67 22.82 55.86 -54.72
C LEU A 67 21.71 56.88 -55.05
N THR A 68 20.70 57.00 -54.19
CA THR A 68 19.47 57.76 -54.49
C THR A 68 19.60 59.25 -54.21
N GLU A 69 20.40 59.65 -53.23
CA GLU A 69 20.53 61.05 -52.81
C GLU A 69 21.77 61.73 -53.38
N ARG A 70 22.77 60.95 -53.86
CA ARG A 70 24.04 61.49 -54.37
C ARG A 70 24.30 61.10 -55.82
N SER A 71 24.59 59.84 -56.11
CA SER A 71 25.01 59.42 -57.45
C SER A 71 23.94 59.70 -58.53
N LEU A 72 22.68 59.30 -58.30
CA LEU A 72 21.64 59.45 -59.32
C LEU A 72 21.30 60.92 -59.66
N PRO A 73 21.02 61.81 -58.68
CA PRO A 73 20.72 63.21 -58.99
C PRO A 73 21.88 63.94 -59.69
N LEU A 74 23.13 63.67 -59.28
CA LEU A 74 24.31 64.32 -59.86
C LEU A 74 24.62 63.83 -61.27
N THR A 75 24.54 62.51 -61.51
CA THR A 75 24.65 61.96 -62.87
C THR A 75 23.59 62.56 -63.79
N LEU A 76 22.34 62.71 -63.32
CA LEU A 76 21.27 63.34 -64.11
C LEU A 76 21.53 64.83 -64.38
N ALA A 77 21.98 65.59 -63.38
CA ALA A 77 22.29 67.01 -63.53
C ALA A 77 23.44 67.23 -64.54
N LEU A 78 24.51 66.44 -64.44
CA LEU A 78 25.67 66.51 -65.33
C LEU A 78 25.33 66.08 -66.76
N ASN A 79 24.51 65.04 -66.95
CA ASN A 79 24.03 64.66 -68.27
C ASN A 79 23.16 65.76 -68.91
N ARG A 80 22.31 66.44 -68.12
CA ARG A 80 21.56 67.61 -68.61
C ARG A 80 22.47 68.78 -68.97
N ILE A 81 23.54 69.02 -68.19
CA ILE A 81 24.58 70.00 -68.56
C ILE A 81 25.17 69.64 -69.91
N ASN A 82 25.65 68.41 -70.12
CA ASN A 82 26.20 67.96 -71.40
C ASN A 82 25.23 68.18 -72.56
N ARG A 83 23.96 67.74 -72.42
CA ARG A 83 22.91 67.96 -73.42
C ARG A 83 22.78 69.44 -73.78
N ASN A 84 22.69 70.30 -72.77
CA ASN A 84 22.52 71.73 -72.95
C ASN A 84 23.77 72.38 -73.55
N VAL A 85 24.97 71.92 -73.23
CA VAL A 85 26.22 72.38 -73.84
C VAL A 85 26.28 72.00 -75.32
N THR A 86 25.84 70.79 -75.69
CA THR A 86 25.67 70.38 -77.09
C THR A 86 24.64 71.24 -77.83
N ILE A 87 23.50 71.54 -77.20
CA ILE A 87 22.49 72.47 -77.76
C ILE A 87 23.10 73.86 -77.97
N ASN A 88 23.86 74.39 -77.01
CA ASN A 88 24.54 75.69 -77.18
C ASN A 88 25.52 75.66 -78.35
N SER A 89 26.25 74.57 -78.54
CA SER A 89 27.17 74.42 -79.67
C SER A 89 26.42 74.47 -81.02
N SER A 90 25.29 73.76 -81.14
CA SER A 90 24.48 73.79 -82.35
C SER A 90 23.79 75.13 -82.58
N LEU A 91 23.34 75.82 -81.52
CA LEU A 91 22.80 77.18 -81.60
C LEU A 91 23.83 78.17 -82.13
N VAL A 92 25.11 78.01 -81.81
CA VAL A 92 26.17 78.87 -82.33
C VAL A 92 26.35 78.67 -83.83
N LEU A 93 26.39 77.43 -84.30
CA LEU A 93 26.42 77.15 -85.74
C LEU A 93 25.18 77.70 -86.45
N LYS A 94 23.99 77.53 -85.87
CA LYS A 94 22.74 78.10 -86.39
C LYS A 94 22.82 79.63 -86.46
N HIS A 95 23.40 80.28 -85.44
CA HIS A 95 23.59 81.72 -85.39
C HIS A 95 24.49 82.22 -86.52
N ILE A 96 25.61 81.53 -86.81
CA ILE A 96 26.51 81.86 -87.94
C ILE A 96 25.82 81.74 -89.30
N LEU A 97 24.93 80.75 -89.46
CA LEU A 97 24.25 80.46 -90.73
C LEU A 97 22.98 81.28 -90.98
N THR A 98 22.53 82.07 -89.99
CA THR A 98 21.30 82.88 -90.06
C THR A 98 21.67 84.32 -90.41
N VAL A 99 20.89 84.96 -91.28
CA VAL A 99 21.12 86.37 -91.70
C VAL A 99 19.98 87.30 -91.30
N GLU A 100 18.82 86.75 -90.94
CA GLU A 100 17.65 87.52 -90.53
C GLU A 100 17.77 87.99 -89.05
N PRO A 101 17.74 89.31 -88.77
CA PRO A 101 17.96 89.83 -87.41
C PRO A 101 16.99 89.30 -86.34
N ASP A 102 15.72 89.12 -86.68
CA ASP A 102 14.71 88.61 -85.75
C ASP A 102 14.99 87.15 -85.34
N ARG A 103 15.50 86.33 -86.28
CA ARG A 103 15.88 84.94 -86.00
C ARG A 103 17.18 84.86 -85.19
N ILE A 104 18.12 85.78 -85.42
CA ILE A 104 19.33 85.91 -84.59
C ILE A 104 18.95 86.24 -83.14
N ALA A 105 18.03 87.18 -82.92
CA ALA A 105 17.55 87.54 -81.59
C ALA A 105 16.83 86.36 -80.87
N GLU A 106 16.09 85.54 -81.61
CA GLU A 106 15.48 84.31 -81.07
C GLU A 106 16.55 83.29 -80.62
N ILE A 107 17.58 83.07 -81.43
CA ILE A 107 18.70 82.17 -81.11
C ILE A 107 19.47 82.67 -79.88
N ASP A 108 19.68 83.98 -79.77
CA ASP A 108 20.29 84.61 -78.59
C ASP A 108 19.46 84.37 -77.32
N SER A 109 18.14 84.52 -77.42
CA SER A 109 17.23 84.22 -76.31
C SER A 109 17.30 82.75 -75.87
N LEU A 110 17.26 81.82 -76.83
CA LEU A 110 17.39 80.37 -76.56
C LEU A 110 18.74 80.03 -75.95
N SER A 111 19.83 80.61 -76.45
CA SER A 111 21.19 80.40 -75.91
C SER A 111 21.31 80.94 -74.48
N LYS A 112 20.67 82.08 -74.18
CA LYS A 112 20.63 82.68 -72.85
C LYS A 112 19.82 81.81 -71.88
N GLN A 113 18.63 81.35 -72.27
CA GLN A 113 17.80 80.43 -71.47
C GLN A 113 18.55 79.14 -71.15
N ASN A 114 19.15 78.53 -72.17
CA ASN A 114 19.90 77.29 -72.01
C ASN A 114 21.16 77.48 -71.13
N SER A 115 21.82 78.64 -71.22
CA SER A 115 22.93 79.01 -70.33
C SER A 115 22.49 79.23 -68.88
N ALA A 116 21.28 79.75 -68.65
CA ALA A 116 20.69 79.89 -67.33
C ALA A 116 20.34 78.52 -66.72
N GLU A 117 19.78 77.60 -67.49
CA GLU A 117 19.53 76.22 -67.02
C GLU A 117 20.85 75.52 -66.64
N ILE A 118 21.91 75.68 -67.43
CA ILE A 118 23.24 75.16 -67.07
C ILE A 118 23.71 75.76 -65.74
N ASN A 119 23.53 77.06 -65.49
CA ASN A 119 23.90 77.67 -64.21
C ASN A 119 23.15 77.04 -63.02
N GLU A 120 21.85 76.81 -63.15
CA GLU A 120 21.06 76.15 -62.09
C GLU A 120 21.50 74.71 -61.87
N LEU A 121 21.81 73.97 -62.93
CA LEU A 121 22.33 72.60 -62.82
C LEU A 121 23.71 72.56 -62.13
N TYR A 122 24.57 73.56 -62.37
CA TYR A 122 25.86 73.67 -61.67
C TYR A 122 25.69 73.93 -60.17
N LYS A 123 24.69 74.72 -59.76
CA LYS A 123 24.40 74.94 -58.32
C LYS A 123 24.05 73.65 -57.59
N ILE A 124 23.32 72.75 -58.25
CA ILE A 124 22.98 71.42 -57.69
C ILE A 124 24.27 70.64 -57.40
N VAL A 125 25.23 70.66 -58.33
CA VAL A 125 26.52 69.97 -58.16
C VAL A 125 27.40 70.68 -57.13
N GLU A 126 27.42 72.01 -57.10
CA GLU A 126 28.24 72.78 -56.16
C GLU A 126 27.81 72.57 -54.71
N THR A 127 26.50 72.44 -54.48
CA THR A 127 25.91 72.30 -53.15
C THR A 127 25.91 70.86 -52.62
N SER A 128 26.29 69.86 -53.42
CA SER A 128 26.21 68.44 -53.06
C SER A 128 27.39 67.91 -52.23
N ASN A 129 28.07 68.78 -51.47
CA ASN A 129 29.20 68.45 -50.59
C ASN A 129 30.27 67.55 -51.25
N LEU A 130 30.94 68.13 -52.25
CA LEU A 130 31.95 67.46 -53.07
C LEU A 130 33.16 66.99 -52.25
N SER A 131 33.61 65.75 -52.48
CA SER A 131 34.91 65.27 -51.96
C SER A 131 36.09 66.04 -52.58
N ALA A 132 37.30 65.84 -52.09
CA ALA A 132 38.49 66.47 -52.66
C ALA A 132 38.66 66.17 -54.16
N ASP A 133 38.48 64.91 -54.56
CA ASP A 133 38.58 64.48 -55.96
C ASP A 133 37.42 65.01 -56.81
N GLU A 134 36.19 64.99 -56.27
CA GLU A 134 35.00 65.52 -56.95
C GLU A 134 35.09 67.03 -57.14
N ARG A 135 35.63 67.75 -56.15
CA ARG A 135 35.88 69.18 -56.20
C ARG A 135 36.88 69.51 -57.30
N ALA A 136 37.96 68.73 -57.44
CA ALA A 136 38.95 68.92 -58.50
C ALA A 136 38.32 68.75 -59.91
N LEU A 137 37.47 67.73 -60.09
CA LEU A 137 36.73 67.53 -61.35
C LEU A 137 35.76 68.68 -61.64
N TYR A 138 35.02 69.14 -60.62
CA TYR A 138 34.10 70.28 -60.72
C TYR A 138 34.83 71.56 -61.12
N GLU A 139 35.92 71.91 -60.44
CA GLU A 139 36.70 73.12 -60.71
C GLU A 139 37.30 73.10 -62.11
N LYS A 140 37.80 71.94 -62.57
CA LYS A 140 38.25 71.76 -63.94
C LYS A 140 37.12 72.03 -64.94
N ALA A 141 35.93 71.48 -64.71
CA ALA A 141 34.78 71.70 -65.58
C ALA A 141 34.33 73.17 -65.60
N VAL A 142 34.36 73.86 -64.45
CA VAL A 142 34.05 75.29 -64.37
C VAL A 142 35.09 76.14 -65.10
N ALA A 143 36.39 75.81 -65.00
CA ALA A 143 37.46 76.51 -65.70
C ALA A 143 37.34 76.37 -67.22
N GLU A 144 37.10 75.14 -67.71
CA GLU A 144 36.91 74.87 -69.14
C GLU A 144 35.60 75.46 -69.67
N ARG A 145 34.54 75.47 -68.85
CA ARG A 145 33.29 76.20 -69.15
C ARG A 145 33.54 77.67 -69.40
N LYS A 146 34.35 78.34 -68.57
CA LYS A 146 34.68 79.76 -68.72
C LYS A 146 35.38 80.02 -70.04
N SER A 147 36.31 79.16 -70.43
CA SER A 147 36.99 79.22 -71.73
C SER A 147 36.01 79.03 -72.89
N TYR A 148 35.11 78.04 -72.80
CA TYR A 148 34.06 77.80 -73.79
C TYR A 148 33.11 78.99 -73.93
N VAL A 149 32.59 79.55 -72.83
CA VAL A 149 31.67 80.69 -72.85
C VAL A 149 32.34 81.92 -73.46
N LYS A 150 33.62 82.17 -73.14
CA LYS A 150 34.40 83.27 -73.73
C LYS A 150 34.56 83.10 -75.25
N ALA A 151 34.96 81.91 -75.71
CA ALA A 151 35.11 81.63 -77.13
C ALA A 151 33.76 81.72 -77.86
N ARG A 152 32.68 81.24 -77.24
CA ARG A 152 31.33 81.32 -77.76
C ARG A 152 30.85 82.76 -77.95
N GLU A 153 31.06 83.63 -76.97
CA GLU A 153 30.66 85.03 -77.09
C GLU A 153 31.43 85.75 -78.21
N ALA A 154 32.72 85.45 -78.38
CA ALA A 154 33.50 85.98 -79.50
C ALA A 154 32.90 85.61 -80.86
N VAL A 155 32.38 84.38 -81.00
CA VAL A 155 31.65 83.95 -82.19
C VAL A 155 30.33 84.72 -82.36
N TYR A 156 29.53 84.88 -81.30
CA TYR A 156 28.29 85.64 -81.37
C TYR A 156 28.52 87.11 -81.75
N VAL A 157 29.54 87.77 -81.21
CA VAL A 157 29.89 89.16 -81.54
C VAL A 157 30.20 89.31 -83.04
N LEU A 158 31.02 88.42 -83.61
CA LEU A 158 31.34 88.45 -85.04
C LEU A 158 30.12 88.14 -85.91
N SER A 159 29.31 87.16 -85.52
CA SER A 159 28.11 86.78 -86.27
C SER A 159 27.03 87.88 -86.23
N ARG A 160 26.82 88.56 -85.10
CA ARG A 160 25.92 89.74 -85.01
C ARG A 160 26.38 90.91 -85.89
N ALA A 161 27.68 91.01 -86.15
CA ALA A 161 28.27 91.99 -87.06
C ALA A 161 28.25 91.54 -88.55
N ASN A 162 27.54 90.45 -88.88
CA ASN A 162 27.49 89.81 -90.21
C ASN A 162 28.85 89.35 -90.76
N LYS A 163 29.85 89.15 -89.88
CA LYS A 163 31.20 88.66 -90.23
C LYS A 163 31.26 87.13 -90.13
N ASN A 164 30.45 86.44 -90.92
CA ASN A 164 30.19 85.01 -90.74
C ASN A 164 31.41 84.11 -91.03
N GLU A 165 32.27 84.45 -92.00
CA GLU A 165 33.52 83.70 -92.24
C GLU A 165 34.50 83.82 -91.07
N GLU A 166 34.67 85.03 -90.52
CA GLU A 166 35.51 85.29 -89.35
C GLU A 166 34.93 84.60 -88.11
N ALA A 167 33.60 84.64 -87.93
CA ALA A 167 32.89 83.94 -86.85
C ALA A 167 33.08 82.42 -86.94
N PHE A 168 33.04 81.85 -88.15
CA PHE A 168 33.27 80.42 -88.35
C PHE A 168 34.73 80.00 -88.14
N ALA A 169 35.69 80.85 -88.47
CA ALA A 169 37.10 80.63 -88.14
C ALA A 169 37.31 80.59 -86.61
N VAL A 170 36.78 81.57 -85.87
CA VAL A 170 36.83 81.59 -84.40
C VAL A 170 36.09 80.39 -83.79
N TYR A 171 34.96 79.98 -84.38
CA TYR A 171 34.25 78.76 -83.98
C TYR A 171 35.17 77.53 -84.07
N ARG A 172 35.81 77.33 -85.22
CA ARG A 172 36.66 76.15 -85.48
C ARG A 172 37.94 76.15 -84.64
N GLU A 173 38.63 77.29 -84.57
CA GLU A 173 39.96 77.37 -83.96
C GLU A 173 39.92 77.52 -82.44
N GLN A 174 38.88 78.17 -81.90
CA GLN A 174 38.82 78.50 -80.47
C GLN A 174 37.65 77.82 -79.77
N MET A 175 36.43 77.93 -80.31
CA MET A 175 35.24 77.42 -79.62
C MET A 175 35.16 75.90 -79.64
N GLU A 176 35.41 75.24 -80.77
CA GLU A 176 35.29 73.78 -80.90
C GLU A 176 36.28 73.04 -79.97
N PRO A 177 37.57 73.41 -79.88
CA PRO A 177 38.48 72.82 -78.88
C PRO A 177 38.02 73.09 -77.44
N ALA A 178 37.55 74.30 -77.14
CA ALA A 178 37.04 74.65 -75.82
C ALA A 178 35.76 73.88 -75.45
N TYR A 179 34.88 73.62 -76.42
CA TYR A 179 33.71 72.75 -76.28
C TYR A 179 34.12 71.31 -75.96
N LYS A 180 35.08 70.76 -76.71
CA LYS A 180 35.56 69.38 -76.49
C LYS A 180 36.20 69.22 -75.11
N ALA A 181 37.01 70.19 -74.69
CA ALA A 181 37.57 70.22 -73.34
C ALA A 181 36.43 70.22 -72.31
N TYR A 182 35.53 71.21 -72.40
CA TYR A 182 34.45 71.38 -71.45
C TYR A 182 33.49 70.18 -71.37
N SER A 183 33.04 69.64 -72.50
CA SER A 183 32.22 68.42 -72.49
C SER A 183 33.00 67.22 -71.95
N GLY A 184 34.31 67.14 -72.22
CA GLY A 184 35.20 66.11 -71.69
C GLY A 184 35.31 66.15 -70.15
N SER A 185 35.44 67.32 -69.54
CA SER A 185 35.46 67.43 -68.07
C SER A 185 34.11 67.14 -67.42
N VAL A 186 32.99 67.56 -68.03
CA VAL A 186 31.66 67.18 -67.54
C VAL A 186 31.44 65.67 -67.67
N ASN A 187 31.89 65.04 -68.76
CA ASN A 187 31.86 63.58 -68.93
C ASN A 187 32.69 62.86 -67.85
N ALA A 188 33.88 63.35 -67.51
CA ALA A 188 34.68 62.77 -66.44
C ALA A 188 33.95 62.79 -65.08
N MET A 189 33.15 63.83 -64.82
CA MET A 189 32.28 63.88 -63.64
C MET A 189 31.12 62.88 -63.73
N VAL A 190 30.50 62.74 -64.91
CA VAL A 190 29.45 61.73 -65.15
C VAL A 190 29.99 60.33 -64.86
N ASP A 191 31.15 59.98 -65.42
CA ASP A 191 31.79 58.67 -65.24
C ASP A 191 32.08 58.37 -63.77
N HIS A 192 32.57 59.37 -63.01
CA HIS A 192 32.82 59.24 -61.57
C HIS A 192 31.54 58.89 -60.80
N TYR A 193 30.46 59.66 -61.00
CA TYR A 193 29.21 59.41 -60.28
C TYR A 193 28.47 58.15 -60.75
N GLU A 194 28.62 57.76 -62.02
CA GLU A 194 28.17 56.45 -62.50
C GLU A 194 28.94 55.29 -61.88
N ALA A 195 30.27 55.38 -61.75
CA ALA A 195 31.08 54.35 -61.12
C ALA A 195 30.77 54.23 -59.62
N ALA A 196 30.59 55.35 -58.93
CA ALA A 196 30.14 55.39 -57.54
C ALA A 196 28.74 54.76 -57.38
N GLY A 197 27.80 55.10 -58.28
CA GLY A 197 26.45 54.53 -58.29
C GLY A 197 26.45 53.03 -58.54
N ARG A 198 27.24 52.54 -59.51
CA ARG A 198 27.40 51.09 -59.77
C ARG A 198 28.00 50.36 -58.56
N THR A 199 28.96 50.97 -57.88
CA THR A 199 29.58 50.39 -56.67
C THR A 199 28.57 50.29 -55.53
N ALA A 200 27.80 51.35 -55.27
CA ALA A 200 26.73 51.35 -54.29
C ALA A 200 25.66 50.29 -54.62
N GLY A 201 25.23 50.20 -55.88
CA GLY A 201 24.29 49.18 -56.36
C GLY A 201 24.80 47.74 -56.13
N ASN A 202 26.03 47.45 -56.56
CA ASN A 202 26.65 46.14 -56.34
C ASN A 202 26.78 45.77 -54.85
N ASN A 203 27.06 46.76 -53.99
CA ASN A 203 27.12 46.55 -52.55
C ASN A 203 25.74 46.26 -51.95
N ILE A 204 24.68 46.91 -52.44
CA ILE A 204 23.29 46.59 -52.07
C ILE A 204 22.96 45.15 -52.46
N ASP A 205 23.23 44.74 -53.70
CA ASP A 205 22.92 43.38 -54.18
C ASP A 205 23.67 42.29 -53.39
N LYS A 206 24.96 42.53 -53.09
CA LYS A 206 25.75 41.64 -52.22
C LYS A 206 25.19 41.59 -50.80
N ALA A 207 24.80 42.73 -50.23
CA ALA A 207 24.22 42.81 -48.90
C ALA A 207 22.87 42.10 -48.82
N ILE A 208 22.00 42.25 -49.82
CA ILE A 208 20.71 41.55 -49.93
C ILE A 208 20.95 40.04 -50.05
N THR A 209 21.78 39.61 -51.00
CA THR A 209 22.02 38.19 -51.26
C THR A 209 22.62 37.49 -50.04
N SER A 210 23.60 38.11 -49.38
CA SER A 210 24.20 37.56 -48.15
C SER A 210 23.22 37.55 -46.97
N SER A 211 22.37 38.57 -46.84
CA SER A 211 21.32 38.64 -45.82
C SER A 211 20.28 37.52 -46.00
N VAL A 212 19.82 37.30 -47.23
CA VAL A 212 18.84 36.26 -47.54
C VAL A 212 19.42 34.87 -47.28
N ARG A 213 20.64 34.56 -47.76
CA ARG A 213 21.29 33.26 -47.53
C ARG A 213 21.51 32.96 -46.05
N PHE A 214 21.96 33.95 -45.27
CA PHE A 214 22.14 33.77 -43.84
C PHE A 214 20.80 33.56 -43.13
N SER A 215 19.78 34.34 -43.48
CA SER A 215 18.45 34.24 -42.88
C SER A 215 17.81 32.88 -43.18
N THR A 216 17.88 32.38 -44.42
CA THR A 216 17.31 31.06 -44.77
C THR A 216 18.07 29.91 -44.12
N ALA A 217 19.41 29.94 -44.12
CA ALA A 217 20.22 28.93 -43.44
C ALA A 217 19.98 28.93 -41.92
N GLY A 218 19.86 30.12 -41.32
CA GLY A 218 19.54 30.30 -39.90
C GLY A 218 18.18 29.71 -39.52
N VAL A 219 17.13 30.02 -40.29
CA VAL A 219 15.78 29.47 -40.07
C VAL A 219 15.77 27.95 -40.23
N GLY A 220 16.41 27.41 -41.29
CA GLY A 220 16.51 25.96 -41.49
C GLY A 220 17.20 25.25 -40.33
N THR A 221 18.30 25.82 -39.82
CA THR A 221 19.02 25.28 -38.66
C THR A 221 18.18 25.34 -37.39
N ALA A 222 17.48 26.46 -37.15
CA ALA A 222 16.60 26.61 -36.00
C ALA A 222 15.46 25.57 -36.00
N LEU A 223 14.84 25.31 -37.16
CA LEU A 223 13.81 24.29 -37.32
C LEU A 223 14.36 22.88 -37.08
N ALA A 224 15.51 22.54 -37.66
CA ALA A 224 16.14 21.23 -37.46
C ALA A 224 16.47 20.98 -35.98
N LEU A 225 17.02 21.99 -35.29
CA LEU A 225 17.31 21.90 -33.86
C LEU A 225 16.02 21.83 -33.01
N ALA A 226 14.96 22.55 -33.39
CA ALA A 226 13.67 22.46 -32.70
C ALA A 226 13.08 21.05 -32.80
N LEU A 227 13.09 20.43 -33.99
CA LEU A 227 12.63 19.05 -34.17
C LEU A 227 13.50 18.04 -33.43
N LEU A 228 14.83 18.18 -33.49
CA LEU A 228 15.77 17.28 -32.82
C LEU A 228 15.61 17.35 -31.28
N THR A 229 15.59 18.56 -30.72
CA THR A 229 15.40 18.75 -29.28
C THR A 229 14.03 18.29 -28.83
N GLY A 230 12.97 18.58 -29.59
CA GLY A 230 11.62 18.05 -29.35
C GLY A 230 11.59 16.53 -29.32
N PHE A 231 12.18 15.86 -30.32
CA PHE A 231 12.26 14.40 -30.38
C PHE A 231 13.00 13.80 -29.18
N ILE A 232 14.15 14.37 -28.79
CA ILE A 232 14.94 13.89 -27.64
C ILE A 232 14.16 14.06 -26.33
N ILE A 233 13.50 15.21 -26.14
CA ILE A 233 12.71 15.49 -24.93
C ILE A 233 11.52 14.53 -24.84
N ILE A 234 10.72 14.42 -25.90
CA ILE A 234 9.52 13.56 -25.94
C ILE A 234 9.92 12.09 -25.70
N ARG A 235 10.92 11.58 -26.42
CA ARG A 235 11.38 10.19 -26.26
C ARG A 235 11.88 9.93 -24.84
N GLY A 236 12.63 10.86 -24.26
CA GLY A 236 13.16 10.73 -22.91
C GLY A 236 12.09 10.80 -21.81
N VAL A 237 11.06 11.63 -21.99
CA VAL A 237 9.92 11.75 -21.06
C VAL A 237 9.04 10.50 -21.14
N ASN A 238 8.66 10.08 -22.35
CA ASN A 238 7.81 8.91 -22.56
C ASN A 238 8.44 7.64 -21.98
N HIS A 239 9.74 7.45 -22.15
CA HIS A 239 10.42 6.29 -21.58
C HIS A 239 10.33 6.24 -20.05
N ARG A 240 10.53 7.38 -19.36
CA ARG A 240 10.43 7.43 -17.89
C ARG A 240 9.01 7.22 -17.38
N LEU A 241 8.05 7.86 -18.02
CA LEU A 241 6.64 7.68 -17.67
C LEU A 241 6.19 6.25 -17.91
N LEU A 242 6.66 5.60 -18.98
CA LEU A 242 6.37 4.20 -19.25
C LEU A 242 6.97 3.29 -18.18
N THR A 243 8.24 3.48 -17.81
CA THR A 243 8.86 2.71 -16.73
C THR A 243 8.12 2.88 -15.41
N ALA A 244 7.79 4.13 -15.02
CA ALA A 244 7.03 4.41 -13.81
C ALA A 244 5.63 3.77 -13.85
N SER A 245 4.94 3.84 -14.99
CA SER A 245 3.64 3.19 -15.21
C SER A 245 3.74 1.68 -15.04
N THR A 246 4.78 1.03 -15.58
CA THR A 246 5.00 -0.41 -15.41
C THR A 246 5.28 -0.79 -13.96
N THR A 247 6.05 0.01 -13.22
CA THR A 247 6.27 -0.22 -11.80
C THR A 247 4.96 -0.08 -11.00
N LEU A 248 4.14 0.93 -11.31
CA LEU A 248 2.84 1.13 -10.67
C LEU A 248 1.85 0.01 -10.98
N GLU A 249 1.78 -0.45 -12.23
CA GLU A 249 0.95 -1.59 -12.63
C GLU A 249 1.35 -2.87 -11.88
N SER A 250 2.65 -3.16 -11.82
CA SER A 250 3.18 -4.31 -11.10
C SER A 250 2.84 -4.22 -9.60
N GLY A 251 3.07 -3.05 -8.99
CA GLY A 251 2.73 -2.79 -7.59
C GLY A 251 1.23 -2.97 -7.33
N ALA A 252 0.36 -2.42 -8.18
CA ALA A 252 -1.08 -2.57 -8.08
C ALA A 252 -1.51 -4.05 -8.22
N SER A 253 -0.88 -4.80 -9.12
CA SER A 253 -1.14 -6.24 -9.25
C SER A 253 -0.72 -7.03 -8.01
N GLN A 254 0.39 -6.66 -7.37
CA GLN A 254 0.86 -7.28 -6.14
C GLN A 254 -0.08 -6.97 -4.96
N VAL A 255 -0.54 -5.72 -4.83
CA VAL A 255 -1.51 -5.34 -3.80
C VAL A 255 -2.84 -6.07 -4.00
N ALA A 256 -3.34 -6.17 -5.24
CA ALA A 256 -4.55 -6.94 -5.53
C ALA A 256 -4.42 -8.42 -5.14
N ALA A 257 -3.29 -9.04 -5.49
CA ALA A 257 -3.04 -10.45 -5.12
C ALA A 257 -2.92 -10.64 -3.61
N ALA A 258 -2.20 -9.76 -2.92
CA ALA A 258 -2.07 -9.79 -1.46
C ALA A 258 -3.42 -9.57 -0.77
N ALA A 259 -4.23 -8.62 -1.26
CA ALA A 259 -5.57 -8.37 -0.77
C ALA A 259 -6.49 -9.58 -0.95
N ALA A 260 -6.48 -10.23 -2.11
CA ALA A 260 -7.24 -11.46 -2.33
C ALA A 260 -6.83 -12.59 -1.36
N GLN A 261 -5.53 -12.73 -1.09
CA GLN A 261 -5.04 -13.70 -0.11
C GLN A 261 -5.48 -13.38 1.31
N VAL A 262 -5.39 -12.10 1.73
CA VAL A 262 -5.87 -11.64 3.05
C VAL A 262 -7.37 -11.90 3.19
N SER A 263 -8.18 -11.54 2.19
CA SER A 263 -9.62 -11.80 2.17
C SER A 263 -9.93 -13.29 2.35
N SER A 264 -9.24 -14.17 1.62
CA SER A 264 -9.40 -15.63 1.75
C SER A 264 -8.98 -16.15 3.13
N SER A 265 -7.87 -15.66 3.69
CA SER A 265 -7.41 -16.04 5.03
C SER A 265 -8.36 -15.54 6.12
N SER A 266 -8.93 -14.34 5.96
CA SER A 266 -9.95 -13.80 6.84
C SER A 266 -11.23 -14.64 6.80
N GLN A 267 -11.69 -15.06 5.61
CA GLN A 267 -12.85 -15.95 5.51
C GLN A 267 -12.62 -17.27 6.25
N ALA A 268 -11.44 -17.89 6.08
CA ALA A 268 -11.08 -19.11 6.79
C ALA A 268 -10.99 -18.90 8.32
N LEU A 269 -10.52 -17.73 8.77
CA LEU A 269 -10.49 -17.37 10.18
C LEU A 269 -11.91 -17.20 10.76
N ALA A 270 -12.83 -16.57 10.03
CA ALA A 270 -14.23 -16.43 10.44
C ALA A 270 -14.93 -17.80 10.54
N GLU A 271 -14.66 -18.70 9.59
CA GLU A 271 -15.19 -20.06 9.59
C GLU A 271 -14.62 -20.88 10.75
N GLY A 272 -13.30 -20.82 10.97
CA GLY A 272 -12.66 -21.45 12.12
C GLY A 272 -13.12 -20.89 13.47
N ALA A 273 -13.38 -19.59 13.56
CA ALA A 273 -13.97 -18.97 14.76
C ALA A 273 -15.41 -19.48 15.01
N SER A 274 -16.19 -19.72 13.94
CA SER A 274 -17.54 -20.28 14.06
C SER A 274 -17.52 -21.74 14.53
N GLU A 275 -16.61 -22.56 13.99
CA GLU A 275 -16.40 -23.94 14.46
C GLU A 275 -15.93 -23.98 15.93
N GLN A 276 -15.05 -23.05 16.29
CA GLN A 276 -14.56 -22.92 17.67
C GLN A 276 -15.69 -22.50 18.62
N ALA A 277 -16.58 -21.60 18.20
CA ALA A 277 -17.76 -21.21 18.99
C ALA A 277 -18.68 -22.41 19.25
N ALA A 278 -18.97 -23.22 18.23
CA ALA A 278 -19.76 -24.45 18.39
C ALA A 278 -19.11 -25.44 19.36
N SER A 279 -17.79 -25.61 19.27
CA SER A 279 -17.02 -26.47 20.19
C SER A 279 -17.04 -25.95 21.63
N LEU A 280 -17.05 -24.62 21.82
CA LEU A 280 -17.17 -23.98 23.13
C LEU A 280 -18.58 -24.15 23.71
N GLU A 281 -19.64 -24.08 22.90
CA GLU A 281 -21.02 -24.37 23.33
C GLU A 281 -21.15 -25.82 23.84
N GLU A 282 -20.61 -26.80 23.10
CA GLU A 282 -20.62 -28.21 23.51
C GLU A 282 -19.80 -28.44 24.80
N SER A 283 -18.65 -27.78 24.91
CA SER A 283 -17.81 -27.83 26.10
C SER A 283 -18.51 -27.21 27.31
N SER A 284 -19.22 -26.09 27.13
CA SER A 284 -20.00 -25.42 28.16
C SER A 284 -21.13 -26.33 28.66
N ALA A 285 -21.89 -26.95 27.76
CA ALA A 285 -22.93 -27.91 28.11
C ALA A 285 -22.38 -29.11 28.90
N SER A 286 -21.22 -29.63 28.49
CA SER A 286 -20.53 -30.72 29.19
C SER A 286 -20.07 -30.30 30.59
N LEU A 287 -19.63 -29.06 30.78
CA LEU A 287 -19.27 -28.53 32.10
C LEU A 287 -20.47 -28.29 33.00
N GLU A 288 -21.61 -27.86 32.47
CA GLU A 288 -22.85 -27.75 33.23
C GLU A 288 -23.31 -29.13 33.75
N GLU A 289 -23.26 -30.15 32.89
CA GLU A 289 -23.55 -31.53 33.29
C GLU A 289 -22.55 -32.02 34.35
N MET A 290 -21.26 -31.78 34.15
CA MET A 290 -20.21 -32.15 35.12
C MET A 290 -20.41 -31.44 36.46
N SER A 291 -20.74 -30.14 36.46
CA SER A 291 -21.04 -29.37 37.67
C SER A 291 -22.21 -29.98 38.44
N SER A 292 -23.30 -30.32 37.73
CA SER A 292 -24.47 -31.00 38.30
C SER A 292 -24.11 -32.36 38.91
N MET A 293 -23.31 -33.16 38.21
CA MET A 293 -22.84 -34.46 38.72
C MET A 293 -21.95 -34.31 39.96
N THR A 294 -21.01 -33.37 39.96
CA THR A 294 -20.14 -33.10 41.10
C THR A 294 -20.94 -32.64 42.32
N LYS A 295 -21.95 -31.77 42.13
CA LYS A 295 -22.87 -31.37 43.20
C LYS A 295 -23.66 -32.57 43.76
N ARG A 296 -24.20 -33.42 42.88
CA ARG A 296 -24.89 -34.65 43.29
C ARG A 296 -23.97 -35.62 44.02
N ASN A 297 -22.69 -35.70 43.65
CA ASN A 297 -21.72 -36.53 44.37
C ASN A 297 -21.47 -36.02 45.78
N ALA A 298 -21.34 -34.70 45.97
CA ALA A 298 -21.22 -34.09 47.29
C ALA A 298 -22.47 -34.35 48.16
N GLU A 299 -23.67 -34.18 47.61
CA GLU A 299 -24.94 -34.47 48.29
C GLU A 299 -25.07 -35.96 48.65
N ASN A 300 -24.71 -36.86 47.72
CA ASN A 300 -24.72 -38.31 47.95
C ASN A 300 -23.69 -38.72 49.01
N ALA A 301 -22.51 -38.10 49.04
CA ALA A 301 -21.51 -38.33 50.08
C ALA A 301 -22.07 -37.91 51.45
N GLN A 302 -22.72 -36.75 51.54
CA GLN A 302 -23.34 -36.30 52.78
C GLN A 302 -24.46 -37.27 53.24
N LYS A 303 -25.30 -37.75 52.33
CA LYS A 303 -26.34 -38.74 52.63
C LYS A 303 -25.76 -40.09 53.06
N ALA A 304 -24.69 -40.55 52.41
CA ALA A 304 -23.98 -41.76 52.78
C ALA A 304 -23.38 -41.64 54.20
N ARG A 305 -22.86 -40.47 54.56
CA ARG A 305 -22.34 -40.18 55.91
C ARG A 305 -23.43 -40.31 56.96
N GLU A 306 -24.61 -39.76 56.69
CA GLU A 306 -25.76 -39.86 57.60
C GLU A 306 -26.19 -41.32 57.81
N LEU A 307 -26.29 -42.11 56.74
CA LEU A 307 -26.60 -43.53 56.80
C LEU A 307 -25.53 -44.33 57.57
N SER A 308 -24.24 -43.99 57.39
CA SER A 308 -23.13 -44.60 58.13
C SER A 308 -23.26 -44.31 59.64
N LEU A 309 -23.58 -43.08 60.02
CA LEU A 309 -23.81 -42.68 61.41
C LEU A 309 -25.01 -43.42 62.04
N GLN A 310 -26.12 -43.53 61.31
CA GLN A 310 -27.29 -44.29 61.77
C GLN A 310 -27.00 -45.79 61.92
N THR A 311 -26.21 -46.36 61.00
CA THR A 311 -25.77 -47.75 61.06
C THR A 311 -24.91 -47.98 62.28
N ARG A 312 -23.91 -47.11 62.53
CA ARG A 312 -23.07 -47.18 63.73
C ARG A 312 -23.88 -47.12 65.01
N ALA A 313 -24.81 -46.16 65.13
CA ALA A 313 -25.67 -46.04 66.31
C ALA A 313 -26.51 -47.32 66.54
N SER A 314 -27.03 -47.91 65.47
CA SER A 314 -27.79 -49.17 65.54
C SER A 314 -26.91 -50.36 65.92
N THR A 315 -25.69 -50.44 65.39
CA THR A 315 -24.71 -51.48 65.73
C THR A 315 -24.22 -51.35 67.17
N GLU A 316 -23.95 -50.14 67.66
CA GLU A 316 -23.57 -49.87 69.06
C GLU A 316 -24.70 -50.27 70.01
N SER A 317 -25.95 -49.93 69.68
CA SER A 317 -27.12 -50.39 70.45
C SER A 317 -27.26 -51.91 70.43
N GLY A 318 -27.07 -52.54 69.28
CA GLY A 318 -27.07 -54.00 69.12
C GLY A 318 -26.00 -54.67 69.98
N ALA A 319 -24.78 -54.14 70.00
CA ALA A 319 -23.69 -54.64 70.82
C ALA A 319 -24.03 -54.57 72.32
N GLY A 320 -24.64 -53.46 72.77
CA GLY A 320 -25.13 -53.34 74.15
C GLY A 320 -26.18 -54.39 74.52
N ARG A 321 -27.14 -54.69 73.62
CA ARG A 321 -28.15 -55.73 73.86
C ARG A 321 -27.57 -57.14 73.89
N VAL A 322 -26.53 -57.40 73.10
CA VAL A 322 -25.81 -58.69 73.12
C VAL A 322 -25.02 -58.84 74.41
N ASP A 323 -24.43 -57.77 74.95
CA ASP A 323 -23.79 -57.78 76.27
C ASP A 323 -24.79 -58.10 77.41
N GLU A 324 -26.00 -57.53 77.36
CA GLU A 324 -27.08 -57.88 78.28
C GLU A 324 -27.49 -59.36 78.16
N MET A 325 -27.62 -59.87 76.93
CA MET A 325 -27.92 -61.29 76.67
C MET A 325 -26.80 -62.20 77.18
N HIS A 326 -25.54 -61.82 76.99
CA HIS A 326 -24.38 -62.54 77.49
C HIS A 326 -24.41 -62.63 79.03
N LYS A 327 -24.70 -61.53 79.73
CA LYS A 327 -24.92 -61.50 81.20
C LYS A 327 -26.06 -62.44 81.63
N ALA A 328 -27.19 -62.41 80.92
CA ALA A 328 -28.34 -63.27 81.22
C ALA A 328 -28.02 -64.77 81.02
N MET A 329 -27.32 -65.14 79.95
CA MET A 329 -26.91 -66.52 79.70
C MET A 329 -25.89 -67.01 80.74
N HIS A 330 -24.99 -66.14 81.19
CA HIS A 330 -24.11 -66.47 82.32
C HIS A 330 -24.88 -66.69 83.62
N ALA A 331 -25.89 -65.86 83.91
CA ALA A 331 -26.74 -66.03 85.09
C ALA A 331 -27.57 -67.33 85.02
N ILE A 332 -28.12 -67.68 83.85
CA ILE A 332 -28.83 -68.95 83.63
C ILE A 332 -27.90 -70.14 83.84
N LYS A 333 -26.68 -70.09 83.30
CA LYS A 333 -25.67 -71.12 83.51
C LYS A 333 -25.35 -71.30 84.99
N ALA A 334 -25.02 -70.21 85.69
CA ALA A 334 -24.71 -70.24 87.12
C ALA A 334 -25.87 -70.80 87.96
N SER A 335 -27.11 -70.35 87.68
CA SER A 335 -28.29 -70.89 88.35
C SER A 335 -28.53 -72.37 88.05
N SER A 336 -28.22 -72.83 86.83
CA SER A 336 -28.35 -74.24 86.44
C SER A 336 -27.29 -75.10 87.13
N ASP A 337 -26.06 -74.62 87.26
CA ASP A 337 -24.99 -75.26 88.02
C ASP A 337 -25.38 -75.41 89.51
N ASP A 338 -26.02 -74.41 90.09
CA ASP A 338 -26.50 -74.47 91.47
C ASP A 338 -27.68 -75.46 91.64
N ILE A 339 -28.62 -75.47 90.70
CA ILE A 339 -29.69 -76.48 90.69
C ILE A 339 -29.11 -77.90 90.55
N ALA A 340 -28.09 -78.09 89.72
CA ALA A 340 -27.44 -79.40 89.57
C ALA A 340 -26.86 -79.90 90.90
N LYS A 341 -26.26 -79.01 91.70
CA LYS A 341 -25.78 -79.35 93.06
C LYS A 341 -26.94 -79.75 93.97
N ILE A 342 -28.05 -79.01 93.95
CA ILE A 342 -29.24 -79.32 94.75
C ILE A 342 -29.82 -80.69 94.38
N ILE A 343 -29.97 -80.97 93.08
CA ILE A 343 -30.49 -82.25 92.58
C ILE A 343 -29.59 -83.41 93.02
N LYS A 344 -28.26 -83.22 92.99
CA LYS A 344 -27.32 -84.21 93.52
C LYS A 344 -27.55 -84.48 95.00
N THR A 345 -27.74 -83.44 95.81
CA THR A 345 -28.09 -83.60 97.24
C THR A 345 -29.44 -84.32 97.43
N ILE A 346 -30.44 -84.05 96.59
CA ILE A 346 -31.73 -84.75 96.66
C ILE A 346 -31.58 -86.23 96.32
N ASP A 347 -30.79 -86.58 95.30
CA ASP A 347 -30.49 -87.98 94.96
C ASP A 347 -29.75 -88.70 96.11
N GLU A 348 -28.81 -88.01 96.76
CA GLU A 348 -28.13 -88.51 97.97
C GLU A 348 -29.12 -88.74 99.14
N ILE A 349 -30.06 -87.82 99.38
CA ILE A 349 -31.11 -87.96 100.39
C ILE A 349 -32.05 -89.14 100.04
N ALA A 350 -32.44 -89.26 98.77
CA ALA A 350 -33.30 -90.35 98.30
C ALA A 350 -32.59 -91.71 98.47
N PHE A 351 -31.29 -91.78 98.18
CA PHE A 351 -30.48 -92.97 98.43
C PHE A 351 -30.40 -93.31 99.92
N GLN A 352 -30.10 -92.34 100.79
CA GLN A 352 -30.08 -92.53 102.25
C GLN A 352 -31.44 -92.99 102.77
N THR A 353 -32.53 -92.41 102.28
CA THR A 353 -33.92 -92.77 102.64
C THR A 353 -34.24 -94.20 102.22
N ASN A 354 -33.80 -94.61 101.03
CA ASN A 354 -33.96 -95.99 100.54
C ASN A 354 -33.20 -97.00 101.43
N ILE A 355 -32.00 -96.66 101.92
CA ILE A 355 -31.24 -97.50 102.87
C ILE A 355 -31.93 -97.55 104.25
N LEU A 356 -32.41 -96.41 104.75
CA LEU A 356 -33.18 -96.33 106.01
C LEU A 356 -34.46 -97.16 105.95
N ALA A 357 -35.20 -97.07 104.83
CA ALA A 357 -36.42 -97.82 104.61
C ALA A 357 -36.17 -99.33 104.48
N LEU A 358 -35.08 -99.73 103.81
CA LEU A 358 -34.65 -101.13 103.78
C LEU A 358 -34.31 -101.65 105.19
N ASN A 359 -33.57 -100.88 105.98
CA ASN A 359 -33.25 -101.23 107.36
C ASN A 359 -34.53 -101.36 108.21
N ALA A 360 -35.49 -100.45 108.04
CA ALA A 360 -36.78 -100.51 108.73
C ALA A 360 -37.64 -101.71 108.29
N ALA A 361 -37.64 -102.06 107.00
CA ALA A 361 -38.35 -103.23 106.48
C ALA A 361 -37.77 -104.55 107.03
N VAL A 362 -36.44 -104.62 107.15
CA VAL A 362 -35.72 -105.76 107.76
C VAL A 362 -36.08 -105.89 109.25
N GLU A 363 -36.06 -104.80 110.01
CA GLU A 363 -36.39 -104.82 111.44
C GLU A 363 -37.89 -105.11 111.68
N ALA A 364 -38.77 -104.64 110.80
CA ALA A 364 -40.19 -104.98 110.82
C ALA A 364 -40.44 -106.48 110.52
N ALA A 365 -39.71 -107.07 109.56
CA ALA A 365 -39.76 -108.52 109.30
C ALA A 365 -39.24 -109.34 110.49
N ARG A 366 -38.26 -108.79 111.24
CA ARG A 366 -37.70 -109.40 112.45
C ARG A 366 -38.68 -109.40 113.64
N ALA A 367 -39.60 -108.44 113.69
CA ALA A 367 -40.64 -108.32 114.71
C ALA A 367 -41.88 -109.23 114.49
N GLY A 368 -41.93 -110.01 113.40
CA GLY A 368 -43.00 -110.98 113.12
C GLY A 368 -44.39 -110.33 112.97
N ASP A 369 -45.43 -110.95 113.54
CA ASP A 369 -46.83 -110.52 113.39
C ASP A 369 -47.10 -109.08 113.91
N ALA A 370 -46.32 -108.60 114.89
CA ALA A 370 -46.44 -107.23 115.42
C ALA A 370 -45.85 -106.16 114.48
N GLY A 371 -44.95 -106.56 113.56
CA GLY A 371 -44.27 -105.67 112.62
C GLY A 371 -44.94 -105.55 111.24
N ALA A 372 -45.99 -106.33 110.97
CA ALA A 372 -46.61 -106.41 109.64
C ALA A 372 -47.08 -105.04 109.09
N GLY A 373 -47.68 -104.19 109.93
CA GLY A 373 -48.08 -102.83 109.55
C GLY A 373 -46.90 -101.90 109.27
N PHE A 374 -45.80 -102.03 110.02
CA PHE A 374 -44.57 -101.26 109.81
C PHE A 374 -43.79 -101.71 108.57
N SER A 375 -43.82 -103.00 108.23
CA SER A 375 -43.17 -103.55 107.03
C SER A 375 -43.79 -102.97 105.75
N VAL A 376 -45.12 -102.84 105.70
CA VAL A 376 -45.83 -102.21 104.57
C VAL A 376 -45.44 -100.73 104.44
N VAL A 377 -45.38 -99.98 105.54
CA VAL A 377 -44.96 -98.57 105.53
C VAL A 377 -43.50 -98.44 105.07
N ALA A 378 -42.60 -99.31 105.55
CA ALA A 378 -41.20 -99.30 105.16
C ALA A 378 -41.00 -99.61 103.66
N GLU A 379 -41.75 -100.57 103.10
CA GLU A 379 -41.69 -100.86 101.66
C GLU A 379 -42.27 -99.71 100.81
N GLU A 380 -43.32 -99.02 101.29
CA GLU A 380 -43.88 -97.84 100.63
C GLU A 380 -42.90 -96.65 100.67
N VAL A 381 -42.22 -96.40 101.80
CA VAL A 381 -41.17 -95.37 101.92
C VAL A 381 -40.00 -95.70 101.00
N ARG A 382 -39.62 -96.98 100.89
CA ARG A 382 -38.57 -97.44 99.98
C ARG A 382 -38.95 -97.20 98.52
N ASN A 383 -40.18 -97.54 98.13
CA ASN A 383 -40.70 -97.28 96.78
C ASN A 383 -40.70 -95.77 96.48
N LEU A 384 -41.14 -94.94 97.42
CA LEU A 384 -41.11 -93.48 97.29
C LEU A 384 -39.68 -92.92 97.16
N ALA A 385 -38.72 -93.49 97.89
CA ALA A 385 -37.32 -93.12 97.81
C ALA A 385 -36.71 -93.51 96.44
N GLN A 386 -37.01 -94.68 95.91
CA GLN A 386 -36.61 -95.09 94.56
C GLN A 386 -37.25 -94.21 93.48
N ARG A 387 -38.53 -93.86 93.61
CA ARG A 387 -39.20 -92.92 92.70
C ARG A 387 -38.58 -91.53 92.76
N SER A 388 -38.24 -91.04 93.96
CA SER A 388 -37.54 -89.76 94.16
C SER A 388 -36.15 -89.76 93.52
N ALA A 389 -35.38 -90.85 93.65
CA ALA A 389 -34.06 -90.98 93.01
C ALA A 389 -34.16 -91.00 91.47
N THR A 390 -35.14 -91.72 90.91
CA THR A 390 -35.38 -91.72 89.45
C THR A 390 -35.78 -90.34 88.95
N ALA A 391 -36.73 -89.67 89.62
CA ALA A 391 -37.14 -88.30 89.27
C ALA A 391 -35.99 -87.29 89.41
N SER A 392 -35.13 -87.45 90.41
CA SER A 392 -33.93 -86.62 90.60
C SER A 392 -32.93 -86.81 89.46
N ARG A 393 -32.67 -88.06 89.05
CA ARG A 393 -31.79 -88.35 87.90
C ARG A 393 -32.35 -87.84 86.56
N GLU A 394 -33.66 -87.97 86.33
CA GLU A 394 -34.31 -87.37 85.15
C GLU A 394 -34.19 -85.83 85.16
N THR A 395 -34.36 -85.20 86.33
CA THR A 395 -34.20 -83.75 86.48
C THR A 395 -32.73 -83.34 86.27
N ALA A 396 -31.78 -84.10 86.79
CA ALA A 396 -30.35 -83.88 86.55
C ALA A 396 -30.01 -83.89 85.05
N GLY A 397 -30.55 -84.85 84.30
CA GLY A 397 -30.37 -84.89 82.84
C GLY A 397 -30.94 -83.66 82.11
N LYS A 398 -32.09 -83.14 82.57
CA LYS A 398 -32.65 -81.88 82.03
C LYS A 398 -31.80 -80.66 82.37
N ILE A 399 -31.24 -80.59 83.58
CA ILE A 399 -30.37 -79.50 84.01
C ILE A 399 -29.03 -79.52 83.29
N GLU A 400 -28.43 -80.71 83.11
CA GLU A 400 -27.22 -80.88 82.28
C GLU A 400 -27.45 -80.37 80.86
N SER A 401 -28.61 -80.72 80.27
CA SER A 401 -28.99 -80.20 78.95
C SER A 401 -29.18 -78.67 78.95
N ALA A 402 -29.73 -78.09 80.02
CA ALA A 402 -29.87 -76.64 80.16
C ALA A 402 -28.50 -75.95 80.27
N ILE A 403 -27.54 -76.51 81.02
CA ILE A 403 -26.16 -76.01 81.12
C ILE A 403 -25.50 -76.02 79.73
N GLN A 404 -25.59 -77.13 79.00
CA GLN A 404 -25.03 -77.23 77.64
C GLN A 404 -25.64 -76.20 76.68
N LYS A 405 -26.97 -76.04 76.68
CA LYS A 405 -27.66 -75.05 75.84
C LYS A 405 -27.31 -73.61 76.23
N SER A 406 -27.16 -73.33 77.52
CA SER A 406 -26.74 -72.02 78.01
C SER A 406 -25.30 -71.70 77.60
N GLN A 407 -24.39 -72.68 77.68
CA GLN A 407 -23.01 -72.53 77.22
C GLN A 407 -22.93 -72.28 75.70
N GLN A 408 -23.74 -72.99 74.92
CA GLN A 408 -23.88 -72.72 73.49
C GLN A 408 -24.42 -71.31 73.23
N GLY A 409 -25.38 -70.85 74.04
CA GLY A 409 -25.91 -69.48 74.00
C GLY A 409 -24.85 -68.41 74.28
N VAL A 410 -23.98 -68.62 75.28
CA VAL A 410 -22.83 -67.74 75.57
C VAL A 410 -21.90 -67.66 74.36
N SER A 411 -21.48 -68.80 73.81
CA SER A 411 -20.57 -68.82 72.66
C SER A 411 -21.18 -68.14 71.41
N LEU A 412 -22.50 -68.27 71.20
CA LEU A 412 -23.18 -67.59 70.11
C LEU A 412 -23.24 -66.08 70.35
N ALA A 413 -23.48 -65.64 71.59
CA ALA A 413 -23.46 -64.23 71.96
C ALA A 413 -22.08 -63.60 71.68
N ASP A 414 -21.00 -64.30 72.03
CA ASP A 414 -19.62 -63.85 71.75
C ASP A 414 -19.36 -63.69 70.24
N ALA A 415 -19.77 -64.68 69.44
CA ALA A 415 -19.62 -64.62 67.99
C ALA A 415 -20.40 -63.45 67.36
N VAL A 416 -21.62 -63.18 67.86
CA VAL A 416 -22.42 -62.02 67.41
C VAL A 416 -21.77 -60.71 67.86
N SER A 417 -21.24 -60.64 69.08
CA SER A 417 -20.53 -59.46 69.59
C SER A 417 -19.31 -59.12 68.74
N GLN A 418 -18.50 -60.13 68.39
CA GLN A 418 -17.34 -59.97 67.51
C GLN A 418 -17.76 -59.48 66.11
N ALA A 419 -18.80 -60.09 65.52
CA ALA A 419 -19.31 -59.66 64.22
C ALA A 419 -19.82 -58.20 64.22
N LEU A 420 -20.46 -57.75 65.31
CA LEU A 420 -20.88 -56.35 65.47
C LEU A 420 -19.68 -55.41 65.62
N GLY A 421 -18.61 -55.85 66.29
CA GLY A 421 -17.34 -55.13 66.36
C GLY A 421 -16.71 -54.88 64.99
N ASP A 422 -16.62 -55.93 64.17
CA ASP A 422 -16.10 -55.84 62.80
C ASP A 422 -16.94 -54.90 61.91
N ILE A 423 -18.27 -54.90 62.09
CA ILE A 423 -19.18 -53.97 61.38
C ILE A 423 -18.88 -52.53 61.79
N LEU A 424 -18.65 -52.27 63.08
CA LEU A 424 -18.35 -50.94 63.59
C LEU A 424 -17.04 -50.38 63.03
N GLU A 425 -16.01 -51.22 62.95
CA GLU A 425 -14.72 -50.84 62.36
C GLU A 425 -14.85 -50.51 60.87
N LYS A 426 -15.54 -51.36 60.10
CA LYS A 426 -15.81 -51.12 58.68
C LYS A 426 -16.63 -49.85 58.45
N ALA A 427 -17.62 -49.57 59.31
CA ALA A 427 -18.42 -48.35 59.23
C ALA A 427 -17.57 -47.09 59.47
N ARG A 428 -16.60 -47.13 60.41
CA ARG A 428 -15.63 -46.04 60.60
C ARG A 428 -14.72 -45.85 59.39
N GLY A 429 -14.27 -46.95 58.76
CA GLY A 429 -13.53 -46.88 57.51
C GLY A 429 -14.34 -46.20 56.40
N MET A 430 -15.64 -46.47 56.33
CA MET A 430 -16.56 -45.85 55.38
C MET A 430 -16.72 -44.34 55.61
N ASP A 431 -16.74 -43.88 56.86
CA ASP A 431 -16.78 -42.45 57.19
C ASP A 431 -15.58 -41.68 56.59
N SER A 432 -14.38 -42.28 56.58
CA SER A 432 -13.17 -41.68 56.01
C SER A 432 -13.28 -41.52 54.49
N VAL A 433 -13.66 -42.58 53.79
CA VAL A 433 -13.80 -42.57 52.32
C VAL A 433 -14.87 -41.58 51.89
N ILE A 434 -15.99 -41.51 52.62
CA ILE A 434 -17.06 -40.55 52.33
C ILE A 434 -16.58 -39.10 52.52
N ALA A 435 -15.75 -38.83 53.55
CA ALA A 435 -15.16 -37.52 53.76
C ALA A 435 -14.21 -37.12 52.62
N GLU A 436 -13.39 -38.06 52.14
CA GLU A 436 -12.51 -37.86 50.98
C GLU A 436 -13.31 -37.57 49.70
N ILE A 437 -14.41 -38.30 49.44
CA ILE A 437 -15.29 -38.04 48.28
C ILE A 437 -15.92 -36.65 48.37
N ALA A 438 -16.39 -36.25 49.55
CA ALA A 438 -16.99 -34.93 49.75
C ALA A 438 -15.98 -33.80 49.51
N GLN A 439 -14.76 -33.95 50.03
CA GLN A 439 -13.67 -33.00 49.81
C GLN A 439 -13.29 -32.93 48.32
N ALA A 440 -13.04 -34.08 47.68
CA ALA A 440 -12.69 -34.15 46.26
C ALA A 440 -13.79 -33.56 45.37
N SER A 441 -15.07 -33.78 45.70
CA SER A 441 -16.19 -33.19 44.98
C SER A 441 -16.22 -31.66 45.13
N ASN A 442 -15.90 -31.13 46.31
CA ASN A 442 -15.83 -29.69 46.53
C ASN A 442 -14.67 -29.04 45.76
N GLU A 443 -13.50 -29.69 45.74
CA GLU A 443 -12.35 -29.25 44.94
C GLU A 443 -12.65 -29.30 43.44
N GLN A 444 -13.30 -30.37 42.95
CA GLN A 444 -13.77 -30.46 41.57
C GLN A 444 -14.75 -29.33 41.22
N SER A 445 -15.68 -28.99 42.12
CA SER A 445 -16.63 -27.90 41.89
C SER A 445 -15.92 -26.55 41.71
N GLN A 446 -14.86 -26.29 42.50
CA GLN A 446 -14.06 -25.08 42.34
C GLN A 446 -13.28 -25.09 41.03
N GLY A 447 -12.68 -26.24 40.67
CA GLY A 447 -12.00 -26.42 39.38
C GLY A 447 -12.91 -26.17 38.19
N ILE A 448 -14.13 -26.74 38.21
CA ILE A 448 -15.14 -26.53 37.16
C ILE A 448 -15.54 -25.05 37.07
N SER A 449 -15.73 -24.36 38.20
CA SER A 449 -16.02 -22.92 38.19
C SER A 449 -14.91 -22.10 37.53
N GLN A 450 -13.64 -22.47 37.74
CA GLN A 450 -12.51 -21.78 37.12
C GLN A 450 -12.45 -22.06 35.61
N ILE A 451 -12.71 -23.30 35.19
CA ILE A 451 -12.78 -23.65 33.76
C ILE A 451 -13.92 -22.87 33.08
N ASN A 452 -15.07 -22.71 33.74
CA ASN A 452 -16.20 -21.97 33.19
C ASN A 452 -15.85 -20.49 32.90
N ILE A 453 -15.08 -19.84 33.78
CA ILE A 453 -14.54 -18.49 33.55
C ILE A 453 -13.64 -18.47 32.30
N SER A 454 -12.76 -19.47 32.15
CA SER A 454 -11.89 -19.59 30.99
C SER A 454 -12.64 -19.82 29.68
N ILE A 455 -13.71 -20.64 29.69
CA ILE A 455 -14.59 -20.81 28.52
C ILE A 455 -15.26 -19.49 28.14
N THR A 456 -15.75 -18.73 29.13
CA THR A 456 -16.37 -17.41 28.87
C THR A 456 -15.38 -16.44 28.22
N GLN A 457 -14.11 -16.44 28.67
CA GLN A 457 -13.05 -15.64 28.04
C GLN A 457 -12.71 -16.14 26.63
N MET A 458 -12.66 -17.45 26.42
CA MET A 458 -12.44 -18.03 25.09
C MET A 458 -13.56 -17.67 24.12
N ASP A 459 -14.82 -17.66 24.56
CA ASP A 459 -15.97 -17.20 23.76
C ASP A 459 -15.80 -15.74 23.33
N GLN A 460 -15.41 -14.86 24.26
CA GLN A 460 -15.16 -13.44 23.95
C GLN A 460 -14.04 -13.26 22.91
N VAL A 461 -12.94 -14.02 23.03
CA VAL A 461 -11.85 -14.00 22.04
C VAL A 461 -12.32 -14.57 20.69
N THR A 462 -13.15 -15.62 20.71
CA THR A 462 -13.69 -16.26 19.52
C THR A 462 -14.59 -15.30 18.74
N GLN A 463 -15.49 -14.58 19.43
CA GLN A 463 -16.30 -13.52 18.83
C GLN A 463 -15.45 -12.36 18.29
N SER A 464 -14.41 -11.96 19.02
CA SER A 464 -13.46 -10.92 18.55
C SER A 464 -12.74 -11.36 17.28
N ASN A 465 -12.29 -12.61 17.22
CA ASN A 465 -11.65 -13.17 16.02
C ASN A 465 -12.60 -13.18 14.82
N ALA A 466 -13.86 -13.57 15.01
CA ALA A 466 -14.88 -13.54 13.96
C ALA A 466 -15.12 -12.10 13.46
N GLY A 467 -15.30 -11.14 14.36
CA GLY A 467 -15.48 -9.73 13.99
C GLY A 467 -14.27 -9.13 13.29
N ASN A 468 -13.06 -9.38 13.80
CA ASN A 468 -11.82 -8.92 13.17
C ASN A 468 -11.61 -9.56 11.80
N ALA A 469 -12.00 -10.82 11.62
CA ALA A 469 -11.95 -11.50 10.35
C ALA A 469 -12.88 -10.85 9.32
N GLU A 470 -14.12 -10.53 9.69
CA GLU A 470 -15.06 -9.81 8.82
C GLU A 470 -14.53 -8.42 8.43
N GLU A 471 -14.04 -7.64 9.40
CA GLU A 471 -13.48 -6.30 9.14
C GLU A 471 -12.24 -6.36 8.23
N THR A 472 -11.36 -7.34 8.47
CA THR A 472 -10.16 -7.54 7.64
C THR A 472 -10.51 -7.98 6.22
N ALA A 473 -11.54 -8.84 6.06
CA ALA A 473 -12.03 -9.23 4.74
C ALA A 473 -12.59 -8.02 3.97
N ALA A 474 -13.38 -7.17 4.62
CA ALA A 474 -13.92 -5.95 4.02
C ALA A 474 -12.81 -4.97 3.62
N ALA A 475 -11.81 -4.76 4.48
CA ALA A 475 -10.65 -3.92 4.17
C ALA A 475 -9.84 -4.47 2.99
N ALA A 476 -9.70 -5.79 2.91
CA ALA A 476 -9.03 -6.45 1.79
C ALA A 476 -9.82 -6.30 0.46
N GLU A 477 -11.14 -6.41 0.49
CA GLU A 477 -11.98 -6.12 -0.68
C GLU A 477 -11.81 -4.68 -1.17
N GLU A 478 -11.75 -3.71 -0.24
CA GLU A 478 -11.50 -2.31 -0.57
C GLU A 478 -10.11 -2.09 -1.19
N LEU A 479 -9.06 -2.70 -0.61
CA LEU A 479 -7.70 -2.64 -1.17
C LEU A 479 -7.63 -3.24 -2.58
N ASN A 480 -8.37 -4.32 -2.83
CA ASN A 480 -8.48 -4.92 -4.16
C ASN A 480 -9.16 -3.95 -5.16
N ALA A 481 -10.27 -3.32 -4.75
CA ALA A 481 -10.97 -2.32 -5.57
C ALA A 481 -10.08 -1.09 -5.88
N GLN A 482 -9.34 -0.58 -4.88
CA GLN A 482 -8.39 0.52 -5.07
C GLN A 482 -7.25 0.11 -6.02
N SER A 483 -6.76 -1.12 -5.92
CA SER A 483 -5.72 -1.66 -6.80
C SER A 483 -6.20 -1.78 -8.26
N LEU A 484 -7.45 -2.20 -8.48
CA LEU A 484 -8.07 -2.20 -9.81
C LEU A 484 -8.21 -0.79 -10.38
N THR A 485 -8.65 0.17 -9.56
CA THR A 485 -8.74 1.59 -9.95
C THR A 485 -7.36 2.16 -10.33
N LEU A 486 -6.31 1.82 -9.58
CA LEU A 486 -4.94 2.23 -9.90
C LEU A 486 -4.46 1.63 -11.22
N ARG A 487 -4.80 0.37 -11.52
CA ARG A 487 -4.49 -0.27 -12.81
C ARG A 487 -5.18 0.43 -13.98
N GLU A 488 -6.44 0.84 -13.80
CA GLU A 488 -7.18 1.60 -14.81
C GLU A 488 -6.51 2.97 -15.06
N ALA A 489 -6.19 3.71 -14.00
CA ALA A 489 -5.47 4.99 -14.11
C ALA A 489 -4.11 4.86 -14.79
N VAL A 490 -3.36 3.78 -14.50
CA VAL A 490 -2.09 3.46 -15.19
C VAL A 490 -2.33 3.11 -16.67
N GLY A 491 -3.42 2.40 -16.97
CA GLY A 491 -3.85 2.11 -18.34
C GLY A 491 -4.10 3.38 -19.14
N ASP A 492 -4.80 4.35 -18.57
CA ASP A 492 -5.05 5.64 -19.20
C ASP A 492 -3.78 6.46 -19.36
N LEU A 493 -2.89 6.48 -18.36
CA LEU A 493 -1.58 7.11 -18.46
C LEU A 493 -0.75 6.50 -19.61
N ARG A 494 -0.76 5.18 -19.78
CA ARG A 494 -0.09 4.50 -20.90
C ARG A 494 -0.68 4.87 -22.26
N ARG A 495 -2.01 5.01 -22.37
CA ARG A 495 -2.68 5.48 -23.59
C ARG A 495 -2.22 6.88 -23.97
N LEU A 496 -2.13 7.79 -23.00
CA LEU A 496 -1.64 9.16 -23.20
C LEU A 496 -0.17 9.21 -23.68
N ILE A 497 0.69 8.30 -23.19
CA ILE A 497 2.12 8.26 -23.55
C ILE A 497 2.36 7.57 -24.91
N GLY A 498 1.64 6.49 -25.17
CA GLY A 498 1.90 5.58 -26.28
C GLY A 498 1.21 5.95 -27.60
N GLY A 499 0.17 6.79 -27.57
CA GLY A 499 -0.58 7.24 -28.76
C GLY A 499 -1.26 6.12 -29.57
N LYS A 500 -1.09 4.85 -29.17
CA LYS A 500 -1.81 3.71 -29.70
C LYS A 500 -2.98 3.42 -28.78
N THR A 501 -4.13 3.96 -29.13
CA THR A 501 -5.41 3.31 -28.85
C THR A 501 -5.27 1.87 -29.35
N PRO A 502 -5.54 0.83 -28.53
CA PRO A 502 -5.81 -0.47 -29.08
C PRO A 502 -7.06 -0.31 -29.95
N ALA A 503 -6.89 -0.37 -31.26
CA ALA A 503 -8.01 -0.62 -32.15
C ALA A 503 -8.50 -2.04 -31.83
N GLY A 504 -9.73 -2.12 -31.31
CA GLY A 504 -10.52 -3.35 -31.28
C GLY A 504 -10.26 -4.27 -30.08
N ASP A 505 -10.98 -4.03 -28.99
CA ASP A 505 -11.52 -5.15 -28.17
C ASP A 505 -12.87 -4.82 -27.53
N GLN A 506 -13.65 -3.91 -28.16
CA GLN A 506 -15.05 -3.65 -27.80
C GLN A 506 -16.05 -4.36 -28.73
N ALA A 507 -15.66 -5.45 -29.38
CA ALA A 507 -16.55 -6.25 -30.21
C ALA A 507 -16.60 -7.72 -29.76
N SER A 508 -16.86 -7.96 -28.47
CA SER A 508 -17.54 -9.18 -28.01
C SER A 508 -18.13 -9.00 -26.62
N ALA A 509 -19.05 -8.06 -26.47
CA ALA A 509 -19.89 -7.94 -25.28
C ALA A 509 -21.30 -7.50 -25.65
N ASN A 510 -21.90 -8.10 -26.68
CA ASN A 510 -23.36 -8.13 -26.78
C ASN A 510 -23.88 -9.23 -27.73
N SER A 511 -23.97 -10.46 -27.23
CA SER A 511 -25.07 -11.37 -27.58
C SER A 511 -25.02 -12.65 -26.73
N GLY A 512 -26.01 -12.86 -25.86
CA GLY A 512 -26.40 -14.19 -25.40
C GLY A 512 -26.61 -14.37 -23.90
N SER A 513 -27.89 -14.38 -23.50
CA SER A 513 -28.48 -15.00 -22.30
C SER A 513 -27.89 -14.62 -20.93
N HIS A 514 -28.53 -13.77 -20.12
CA HIS A 514 -29.70 -14.15 -19.32
C HIS A 514 -29.60 -15.56 -18.74
N ASP A 515 -28.70 -15.76 -17.78
CA ASP A 515 -29.01 -16.63 -16.65
C ASP A 515 -28.40 -16.03 -15.37
N ARG A 516 -29.27 -15.74 -14.39
CA ARG A 516 -28.89 -15.20 -13.09
C ARG A 516 -28.54 -16.38 -12.18
N PRO A 517 -27.34 -16.44 -11.57
CA PRO A 517 -27.19 -17.25 -10.37
C PRO A 517 -28.03 -16.57 -9.27
N LYS A 518 -29.04 -17.28 -8.77
CA LYS A 518 -29.79 -16.88 -7.58
C LYS A 518 -28.80 -16.64 -6.44
N GLN A 519 -28.90 -15.47 -5.81
CA GLN A 519 -28.29 -15.22 -4.49
C GLN A 519 -28.68 -16.37 -3.55
N PRO A 520 -27.72 -16.97 -2.81
CA PRO A 520 -28.10 -17.68 -1.61
C PRO A 520 -28.73 -16.65 -0.66
N ALA A 521 -29.94 -16.97 -0.19
CA ALA A 521 -30.67 -16.16 0.75
C ALA A 521 -29.77 -15.79 1.94
N ARG A 522 -29.68 -14.49 2.25
CA ARG A 522 -29.26 -14.04 3.58
C ARG A 522 -30.19 -14.73 4.59
N LEU A 523 -29.70 -15.78 5.25
CA LEU A 523 -30.23 -16.24 6.52
C LEU A 523 -29.94 -15.12 7.53
N GLY A 524 -30.83 -14.14 7.56
CA GLY A 524 -31.02 -13.25 8.69
C GLY A 524 -31.59 -14.06 9.85
N GLY A 525 -30.76 -14.93 10.44
CA GLY A 525 -30.98 -15.46 11.76
C GLY A 525 -30.68 -14.35 12.76
N ARG A 526 -31.73 -13.72 13.31
CA ARG A 526 -31.62 -12.98 14.57
C ARG A 526 -31.11 -13.96 15.62
N LEU A 527 -29.81 -13.95 15.87
CA LEU A 527 -29.26 -14.43 17.14
C LEU A 527 -29.79 -13.48 18.21
N GLY A 528 -30.85 -13.92 18.87
CA GLY A 528 -31.36 -13.27 20.06
C GLY A 528 -30.25 -13.21 21.09
N LYS A 529 -29.96 -12.01 21.59
CA LYS A 529 -29.14 -11.80 22.78
C LYS A 529 -29.67 -12.69 23.91
N PRO A 530 -28.87 -13.58 24.54
CA PRO A 530 -29.21 -14.10 25.83
C PRO A 530 -28.98 -12.97 26.85
N SER A 531 -30.09 -12.49 27.42
CA SER A 531 -30.06 -11.68 28.63
C SER A 531 -29.68 -12.59 29.79
N PHE A 532 -28.39 -12.70 30.10
CA PHE A 532 -27.95 -13.17 31.42
C PHE A 532 -28.00 -12.00 32.40
N SER A 533 -29.23 -11.64 32.78
CA SER A 533 -29.50 -10.96 34.04
C SER A 533 -30.49 -11.83 34.81
N LYS A 534 -30.06 -12.30 35.98
CA LYS A 534 -30.75 -13.17 36.96
C LYS A 534 -30.49 -14.67 36.76
N LEU A 535 -29.46 -15.19 37.42
CA LEU A 535 -29.56 -15.95 38.67
C LEU A 535 -28.19 -16.17 39.29
#